data_AF-A0A8C6WXJ0-F1
#
_entry.id   AF-A0A8C6WXJ0-F1
#
_cell.length_a   1.000
_cell.length_b   1.000
_cell.length_c   1.000
_cell.angle_alpha   90.00
_cell.angle_beta   90.00
_cell.angle_gamma   90.00
#
_symmetry.space_group_name_H-M   'P 1'
#
loop_
_entity.id
_entity.type
_entity.pdbx_description
1 polymer ?
#
loop_
_entity_poly.entity_id
_entity_poly.type
_entity_poly.pdbx_seq_one_letter_code
_entity_poly.pdbx_strand_id
1 'polypeptide(L)'
;QSTEDDPRTFIEDTWSLASLSFWGWGGLGVVLFFVTFGPFAIFYLAFYFFCFLGGGFVVILLYGKINSEKHLESCEHSYLPPPATGIVKTLEEMKLELKPPKIDRRLTGSSFIDEPLQQVIQFALRDYIQYWYYTLSEDESFLLEIRQTLQNALVQFSTRSKEVDWQPYFTTRLVDDFATHLRVFGKAQDRLADRDDRQGDMLEEMVDRFFEAEVEMERSVCRDMVCTSPKDEEGFLRDLCELLLYLLLPPGDFHNKNMRYFLREVLACGVLLPLINQLSDPDYINQFVIWMIRDSSCNYEAFMNILKLSDRVSELEAVKDKVLEELQYLRSLDTAGDDINVIKNQINSLLFVKKVCEGRIQRLQSGKEVDAVKLAANFGKLCVIPLEHILVHNIALQFFMDFMQAAGAQAELFFWLTVEGYRVTAQQQLEAMQLWNKDGKKQPATTKGLLKAAALGVYEQYLSDKIARSFRDEFQLL
;
A
#
# COMPACT_ATOMS: atom_id res chain seq x y z
N GLN A 1 81.01 47.51 -61.90
CA GLN A 1 80.43 48.87 -61.98
C GLN A 1 79.18 48.72 -62.82
N SER A 2 77.99 49.04 -62.35
CA SER A 2 77.60 49.76 -61.14
C SER A 2 76.06 49.68 -61.07
N THR A 3 75.56 49.49 -59.86
CA THR A 3 74.32 50.08 -59.28
C THR A 3 73.01 49.93 -60.06
N GLU A 4 72.06 49.10 -59.58
CA GLU A 4 71.05 49.44 -58.55
C GLU A 4 69.89 50.23 -59.17
N ASP A 5 68.75 49.56 -59.38
CA ASP A 5 67.41 50.13 -59.34
C ASP A 5 66.42 48.98 -59.03
N ASP A 6 65.73 49.09 -57.90
CA ASP A 6 64.87 48.09 -57.26
C ASP A 6 63.51 47.97 -58.00
N PRO A 7 63.17 46.84 -58.66
CA PRO A 7 61.95 46.75 -59.46
C PRO A 7 60.67 46.56 -58.64
N ARG A 8 60.74 46.48 -57.30
CA ARG A 8 59.53 46.38 -56.46
C ARG A 8 58.62 47.60 -56.58
N THR A 9 59.19 48.79 -56.78
CA THR A 9 58.43 50.03 -57.04
C THR A 9 57.81 50.06 -58.44
N PHE A 10 58.48 49.48 -59.44
CA PHE A 10 57.96 49.38 -60.81
C PHE A 10 56.78 48.40 -60.92
N ILE A 11 56.78 47.34 -60.11
CA ILE A 11 55.69 46.38 -60.06
C ILE A 11 54.46 47.01 -59.39
N GLU A 12 54.60 47.73 -58.28
CA GLU A 12 53.45 48.40 -57.63
C GLU A 12 52.80 49.48 -58.51
N ASP A 13 53.59 50.25 -59.27
CA ASP A 13 53.04 51.24 -60.22
C ASP A 13 52.37 50.61 -61.45
N THR A 14 52.84 49.44 -61.91
CA THR A 14 52.19 48.73 -63.03
C THR A 14 50.90 48.04 -62.62
N TRP A 15 50.78 47.55 -61.38
CA TRP A 15 49.51 47.06 -60.83
C TRP A 15 48.51 48.19 -60.57
N SER A 16 48.95 49.37 -60.14
CA SER A 16 48.07 50.52 -59.93
C SER A 16 47.50 51.05 -61.27
N LEU A 17 48.31 51.17 -62.31
CA LEU A 17 47.89 51.53 -63.68
C LEU A 17 46.99 50.46 -64.34
N ALA A 18 47.28 49.17 -64.14
CA ALA A 18 46.45 48.07 -64.64
C ALA A 18 45.08 48.01 -63.92
N SER A 19 45.05 48.33 -62.62
CA SER A 19 43.80 48.43 -61.85
C SER A 19 42.94 49.59 -62.35
N LEU A 20 43.53 50.78 -62.60
CA LEU A 20 42.80 51.92 -63.17
C LEU A 20 42.23 51.62 -64.56
N SER A 21 42.95 50.85 -65.38
CA SER A 21 42.49 50.37 -66.69
C SER A 21 41.28 49.44 -66.56
N PHE A 22 41.31 48.46 -65.65
CA PHE A 22 40.19 47.54 -65.43
C PHE A 22 38.90 48.27 -64.99
N TRP A 23 39.02 49.23 -64.07
CA TRP A 23 37.89 50.05 -63.63
C TRP A 23 37.42 51.04 -64.72
N GLY A 24 38.32 51.57 -65.56
CA GLY A 24 37.99 52.44 -66.68
C GLY A 24 37.24 51.71 -67.80
N TRP A 25 37.69 50.52 -68.20
CA TRP A 25 37.01 49.68 -69.18
C TRP A 25 35.70 49.10 -68.63
N GLY A 26 35.66 48.75 -67.35
CA GLY A 26 34.43 48.36 -66.65
C GLY A 26 33.40 49.49 -66.62
N GLY A 27 33.81 50.72 -66.30
CA GLY A 27 32.96 51.90 -66.30
C GLY A 27 32.44 52.26 -67.69
N LEU A 28 33.29 52.21 -68.72
CA LEU A 28 32.89 52.42 -70.12
C LEU A 28 31.83 51.39 -70.56
N GLY A 29 32.03 50.12 -70.18
CA GLY A 29 31.08 49.04 -70.44
C GLY A 29 29.71 49.28 -69.80
N VAL A 30 29.70 49.74 -68.54
CA VAL A 30 28.47 50.08 -67.81
C VAL A 30 27.73 51.25 -68.47
N VAL A 31 28.44 52.31 -68.87
CA VAL A 31 27.83 53.46 -69.55
C VAL A 31 27.25 53.07 -70.91
N LEU A 32 27.98 52.31 -71.73
CA LEU A 32 27.49 51.81 -73.00
C LEU A 32 26.26 50.90 -72.84
N PHE A 33 26.24 50.06 -71.81
CA PHE A 33 25.12 49.18 -71.49
C PHE A 33 23.85 49.96 -71.14
N PHE A 34 23.96 51.01 -70.31
CA PHE A 34 22.82 51.86 -69.97
C PHE A 34 22.32 52.71 -71.14
N VAL A 35 23.21 53.14 -72.05
CA VAL A 35 22.83 53.89 -73.26
C VAL A 35 22.11 53.00 -74.28
N THR A 36 22.53 51.75 -74.43
CA THR A 36 21.94 50.81 -75.41
C THR A 36 20.65 50.15 -74.92
N PHE A 37 20.57 49.78 -73.64
CA PHE A 37 19.45 49.01 -73.10
C PHE A 37 18.53 49.82 -72.15
N GLY A 38 18.89 51.07 -71.83
CA GLY A 38 18.14 51.97 -70.96
C GLY A 38 18.27 51.66 -69.46
N PRO A 39 17.75 52.54 -68.58
CA PRO A 39 17.86 52.40 -67.12
C PRO A 39 17.14 51.15 -66.58
N PHE A 40 16.19 50.59 -67.35
CA PHE A 40 15.42 49.41 -66.94
C PHE A 40 16.12 48.09 -67.27
N ALA A 41 17.26 48.09 -67.96
CA ALA A 41 17.99 46.90 -68.36
C ALA A 41 18.37 46.01 -67.15
N ILE A 42 18.73 46.62 -66.02
CA ILE A 42 19.05 45.88 -64.78
C ILE A 42 17.83 45.13 -64.25
N PHE A 43 16.63 45.73 -64.30
CA PHE A 43 15.41 45.07 -63.83
C PHE A 43 15.04 43.87 -64.71
N TYR A 44 15.19 43.98 -66.03
CA TYR A 44 14.98 42.85 -66.93
C TYR A 44 16.00 41.74 -66.71
N LEU A 45 17.28 42.08 -66.53
CA LEU A 45 18.34 41.09 -66.29
C LEU A 45 18.14 40.37 -64.94
N ALA A 46 17.75 41.12 -63.89
CA ALA A 46 17.36 40.54 -62.61
C ALA A 46 16.14 39.63 -62.74
N PHE A 47 15.11 40.04 -63.50
CA PHE A 47 13.92 39.22 -63.75
C PHE A 47 14.27 37.91 -64.46
N TYR A 48 15.08 37.96 -65.53
CA TYR A 48 15.55 36.76 -66.22
C TYR A 48 16.38 35.84 -65.32
N PHE A 49 17.22 36.42 -64.45
CA PHE A 49 17.99 35.66 -63.47
C PHE A 49 17.08 34.95 -62.45
N PHE A 50 16.04 35.62 -61.93
CA PHE A 50 15.06 35.00 -61.04
C PHE A 50 14.21 33.95 -61.75
N CYS A 51 13.80 34.17 -63.01
CA CYS A 51 13.12 33.15 -63.80
C CYS A 51 14.00 31.93 -64.07
N PHE A 52 15.30 32.13 -64.29
CA PHE A 52 16.25 31.04 -64.48
C PHE A 52 16.45 30.24 -63.19
N LEU A 53 16.62 30.91 -62.05
CA LEU A 53 16.71 30.25 -60.74
C LEU A 53 15.42 29.51 -60.39
N GLY A 54 14.26 30.15 -60.60
CA GLY A 54 12.95 29.54 -60.35
C GLY A 54 12.69 28.34 -61.26
N GLY A 55 13.00 28.47 -62.56
CA GLY A 55 12.91 27.38 -63.53
C GLY A 55 13.86 26.22 -63.18
N GLY A 56 15.10 26.52 -62.80
CA GLY A 56 16.06 25.52 -62.33
C GLY A 56 15.58 24.80 -61.08
N PHE A 57 15.01 25.52 -60.11
CA PHE A 57 14.42 24.94 -58.91
C PHE A 57 13.22 24.03 -59.22
N VAL A 58 12.32 24.46 -60.12
CA VAL A 58 11.19 23.64 -60.57
C VAL A 58 11.67 22.39 -61.30
N VAL A 59 12.68 22.49 -62.15
CA VAL A 59 13.27 21.32 -62.83
C VAL A 59 13.91 20.37 -61.84
N ILE A 60 14.63 20.86 -60.82
CA ILE A 60 15.20 20.02 -59.76
C ILE A 60 14.08 19.34 -58.94
N LEU A 61 12.99 20.04 -58.63
CA LEU A 61 11.84 19.46 -57.93
C LEU A 61 11.11 18.42 -58.77
N LEU A 62 10.90 18.69 -60.07
CA LEU A 62 10.27 17.73 -60.98
C LEU A 62 11.16 16.52 -61.24
N TYR A 63 12.47 16.74 -61.41
CA TYR A 63 13.45 15.67 -61.54
C TYR A 63 13.54 14.85 -60.25
N GLY A 64 13.54 15.51 -59.09
CA GLY A 64 13.48 14.87 -57.78
C GLY A 64 12.20 14.05 -57.60
N LYS A 65 11.05 14.59 -58.00
CA LYS A 65 9.76 13.89 -57.97
C LYS A 65 9.75 12.67 -58.89
N ILE A 66 10.15 12.82 -60.15
CA ILE A 66 10.22 11.71 -61.12
C ILE A 66 11.23 10.67 -60.66
N ASN A 67 12.38 11.07 -60.14
CA ASN A 67 13.38 10.13 -59.64
C ASN A 67 12.90 9.45 -58.34
N SER A 68 12.16 10.15 -57.47
CA SER A 68 11.54 9.54 -56.29
C SER A 68 10.42 8.57 -56.65
N GLU A 69 9.59 8.89 -57.65
CA GLU A 69 8.54 8.01 -58.16
C GLU A 69 9.18 6.78 -58.79
N LYS A 70 10.23 6.96 -59.60
CA LYS A 70 11.00 5.85 -60.18
C LYS A 70 11.75 5.02 -59.13
N HIS A 71 12.21 5.63 -58.04
CA HIS A 71 12.82 4.92 -56.92
C HIS A 71 11.76 4.16 -56.10
N LEU A 72 10.56 4.74 -55.93
CA LEU A 72 9.40 4.10 -55.31
C LEU A 72 8.93 2.90 -56.13
N GLU A 73 8.81 3.05 -57.46
CA GLU A 73 8.51 1.95 -58.40
C GLU A 73 9.63 0.88 -58.39
N SER A 74 10.90 1.28 -58.27
CA SER A 74 12.02 0.34 -58.12
C SER A 74 12.05 -0.36 -56.75
N CYS A 75 11.48 0.25 -55.71
CA CYS A 75 11.26 -0.38 -54.40
C CYS A 75 10.05 -1.31 -54.43
N GLU A 76 9.00 -0.97 -55.17
CA GLU A 76 7.82 -1.81 -55.43
C GLU A 76 8.20 -3.07 -56.22
N HIS A 77 9.22 -2.97 -57.10
CA HIS A 77 9.81 -4.08 -57.84
C HIS A 77 11.08 -4.68 -57.21
N SER A 78 11.56 -4.15 -56.08
CA SER A 78 12.60 -4.81 -55.29
C SER A 78 11.94 -5.97 -54.57
N TYR A 79 12.20 -7.18 -55.06
CA TYR A 79 11.84 -8.46 -54.48
C TYR A 79 12.41 -8.60 -53.05
N LEU A 80 11.84 -7.89 -52.09
CA LEU A 80 11.48 -8.57 -50.85
C LEU A 80 10.34 -9.51 -51.26
N PRO A 81 10.47 -10.83 -51.06
CA PRO A 81 9.31 -11.68 -51.24
C PRO A 81 8.18 -11.06 -50.41
N PRO A 82 6.94 -10.96 -50.94
CA PRO A 82 5.82 -10.67 -50.07
C PRO A 82 5.91 -11.66 -48.92
N PRO A 83 5.74 -11.26 -47.66
CA PRO A 83 5.43 -12.21 -46.61
C PRO A 83 4.09 -12.81 -47.05
N ALA A 84 4.16 -13.90 -47.83
CA ALA A 84 3.06 -14.42 -48.65
C ALA A 84 1.96 -15.10 -47.82
N THR A 85 2.04 -14.96 -46.50
CA THR A 85 1.01 -15.39 -45.56
C THR A 85 0.73 -14.34 -44.49
N GLY A 86 1.59 -13.34 -44.32
CA GLY A 86 1.45 -12.32 -43.27
C GLY A 86 0.55 -11.18 -43.72
N ILE A 87 0.87 -10.52 -44.84
CA ILE A 87 0.21 -9.26 -45.23
C ILE A 87 -1.23 -9.48 -45.68
N VAL A 88 -1.49 -10.54 -46.45
CA VAL A 88 -2.85 -10.87 -46.88
C VAL A 88 -3.70 -11.28 -45.68
N LYS A 89 -3.13 -12.06 -44.76
CA LYS A 89 -3.80 -12.43 -43.51
C LYS A 89 -4.06 -11.22 -42.62
N THR A 90 -3.09 -10.31 -42.45
CA THR A 90 -3.29 -9.08 -41.68
C THR A 90 -4.27 -8.13 -42.37
N LEU A 91 -4.31 -8.11 -43.71
CA LEU A 91 -5.29 -7.31 -44.46
C LEU A 91 -6.69 -7.92 -44.40
N GLU A 92 -6.82 -9.25 -44.38
CA GLU A 92 -8.08 -9.95 -44.11
C GLU A 92 -8.51 -9.78 -42.65
N GLU A 93 -7.59 -9.83 -41.69
CA GLU A 93 -7.83 -9.56 -40.27
C GLU A 93 -8.20 -8.09 -40.01
N MET A 94 -7.59 -7.14 -40.71
CA MET A 94 -7.95 -5.71 -40.66
C MET A 94 -9.29 -5.42 -41.36
N LYS A 95 -9.69 -6.22 -42.36
CA LYS A 95 -11.00 -6.11 -43.04
C LYS A 95 -12.12 -6.85 -42.33
N LEU A 96 -11.78 -7.81 -41.47
CA LEU A 96 -12.71 -8.39 -40.52
C LEU A 96 -13.03 -7.30 -39.50
N GLU A 97 -14.21 -6.69 -39.62
CA GLU A 97 -14.78 -5.92 -38.50
C GLU A 97 -14.75 -6.84 -37.27
N LEU A 98 -13.86 -6.55 -36.33
CA LEU A 98 -13.83 -7.20 -35.03
C LEU A 98 -15.21 -6.94 -34.44
N LYS A 99 -16.09 -7.96 -34.47
CA LYS A 99 -17.35 -7.88 -33.75
C LYS A 99 -16.98 -7.50 -32.32
N PRO A 100 -17.55 -6.42 -31.77
CA PRO A 100 -17.20 -6.00 -30.43
C PRO A 100 -17.37 -7.20 -29.52
N PRO A 101 -16.33 -7.58 -28.76
CA PRO A 101 -16.41 -8.75 -27.91
C PRO A 101 -17.66 -8.61 -27.04
N LYS A 102 -18.44 -9.69 -26.92
CA LYS A 102 -19.55 -9.72 -25.97
C LYS A 102 -18.95 -9.77 -24.57
N ILE A 103 -18.70 -8.60 -24.01
CA ILE A 103 -18.18 -8.40 -22.66
C ILE A 103 -19.31 -8.73 -21.68
N ASP A 104 -19.21 -9.87 -21.00
CA ASP A 104 -20.11 -10.19 -19.90
C ASP A 104 -19.82 -9.25 -18.73
N ARG A 105 -20.85 -8.62 -18.20
CA ARG A 105 -20.70 -7.69 -17.07
C ARG A 105 -20.52 -8.42 -15.75
N ARG A 106 -20.84 -9.72 -15.69
CA ARG A 106 -20.74 -10.55 -14.49
C ARG A 106 -19.29 -10.93 -14.24
N LEU A 107 -18.79 -10.65 -13.04
CA LEU A 107 -17.42 -10.96 -12.63
C LEU A 107 -17.41 -12.03 -11.54
N THR A 108 -18.15 -11.78 -10.46
CA THR A 108 -18.19 -12.63 -9.27
C THR A 108 -19.49 -13.43 -9.16
N GLY A 109 -20.57 -12.92 -9.77
CA GLY A 109 -21.93 -13.44 -9.67
C GLY A 109 -22.81 -12.66 -8.68
N SER A 110 -22.27 -11.65 -8.00
CA SER A 110 -23.01 -10.75 -7.10
C SER A 110 -23.03 -9.34 -7.68
N SER A 111 -24.22 -8.79 -7.95
CA SER A 111 -24.35 -7.44 -8.52
C SER A 111 -23.78 -6.35 -7.59
N PHE A 112 -23.87 -6.55 -6.28
CA PHE A 112 -23.33 -5.61 -5.28
C PHE A 112 -21.81 -5.44 -5.36
N ILE A 113 -21.09 -6.48 -5.82
CA ILE A 113 -19.63 -6.46 -5.97
C ILE A 113 -19.26 -6.12 -7.42
N ASP A 114 -19.99 -6.70 -8.37
CA ASP A 114 -19.71 -6.53 -9.80
C ASP A 114 -19.88 -5.08 -10.24
N GLU A 115 -20.86 -4.34 -9.73
CA GLU A 115 -21.06 -2.91 -10.07
C GLU A 115 -19.86 -2.03 -9.68
N PRO A 116 -19.40 -2.01 -8.41
CA PRO A 116 -18.18 -1.31 -8.03
C PRO A 116 -16.95 -1.75 -8.81
N LEU A 117 -16.76 -3.06 -9.04
CA LEU A 117 -15.62 -3.55 -9.82
C LEU A 117 -15.63 -3.05 -11.27
N GLN A 118 -16.80 -3.01 -11.91
CA GLN A 118 -16.93 -2.46 -13.25
C GLN A 118 -16.63 -0.95 -13.28
N GLN A 119 -17.00 -0.21 -12.23
CA GLN A 119 -16.61 1.21 -12.08
C GLN A 119 -15.09 1.36 -11.92
N VAL A 120 -14.44 0.52 -11.11
CA VAL A 120 -12.98 0.52 -10.96
C VAL A 120 -12.28 0.27 -12.30
N ILE A 121 -12.74 -0.72 -13.07
CA ILE A 121 -12.22 -0.96 -14.43
C ILE A 121 -12.42 0.27 -15.31
N GLN A 122 -13.62 0.87 -15.29
CA GLN A 122 -13.91 2.06 -16.09
C GLN A 122 -13.01 3.24 -15.73
N PHE A 123 -12.80 3.51 -14.44
CA PHE A 123 -11.94 4.60 -13.98
C PHE A 123 -10.48 4.31 -14.31
N ALA A 124 -9.99 3.09 -14.12
CA ALA A 124 -8.63 2.71 -14.48
C ALA A 124 -8.35 2.89 -15.98
N LEU A 125 -9.27 2.45 -16.84
CA LEU A 125 -9.17 2.65 -18.29
C LEU A 125 -9.19 4.13 -18.65
N ARG A 126 -10.08 4.92 -18.05
CA ARG A 126 -10.21 6.36 -18.32
C ARG A 126 -8.96 7.13 -17.91
N ASP A 127 -8.50 6.93 -16.68
CA ASP A 127 -7.50 7.78 -16.05
C ASP A 127 -6.08 7.40 -16.49
N TYR A 128 -5.80 6.10 -16.69
CA TYR A 128 -4.46 5.62 -17.00
C TYR A 128 -4.22 5.25 -18.47
N ILE A 129 -5.28 5.13 -19.29
CA ILE A 129 -5.16 4.58 -20.66
C ILE A 129 -5.72 5.54 -21.71
N GLN A 130 -7.00 5.92 -21.58
CA GLN A 130 -7.71 6.70 -22.59
C GLN A 130 -7.03 8.04 -22.88
N TYR A 131 -6.52 8.72 -21.84
CA TYR A 131 -5.89 10.03 -21.97
C TYR A 131 -4.77 10.07 -23.01
N TRP A 132 -3.83 9.11 -22.94
CA TRP A 132 -2.72 9.06 -23.90
C TRP A 132 -3.08 8.26 -25.15
N TYR A 133 -3.96 7.25 -25.05
CA TYR A 133 -4.31 6.41 -26.20
C TYR A 133 -5.02 7.20 -27.30
N TYR A 134 -5.96 8.08 -26.93
CA TYR A 134 -6.67 8.92 -27.90
C TYR A 134 -5.78 9.97 -28.58
N THR A 135 -4.55 10.19 -28.11
CA THR A 135 -3.56 11.00 -28.86
C THR A 135 -2.89 10.22 -29.99
N LEU A 136 -2.98 8.88 -29.97
CA LEU A 136 -2.31 7.98 -30.92
C LEU A 136 -3.29 7.38 -31.92
N SER A 137 -4.51 7.00 -31.48
CA SER A 137 -5.51 6.32 -32.31
C SER A 137 -6.94 6.58 -31.82
N GLU A 138 -7.88 6.59 -32.74
CA GLU A 138 -9.33 6.67 -32.47
C GLU A 138 -9.99 5.27 -32.37
N ASP A 139 -9.23 4.19 -32.58
CA ASP A 139 -9.73 2.82 -32.58
C ASP A 139 -10.14 2.33 -31.18
N GLU A 140 -11.41 1.98 -30.98
CA GLU A 140 -11.87 1.48 -29.67
C GLU A 140 -11.46 0.03 -29.39
N SER A 141 -11.00 -0.72 -30.39
CA SER A 141 -10.69 -2.16 -30.28
C SER A 141 -9.65 -2.44 -29.20
N PHE A 142 -8.59 -1.64 -29.14
CA PHE A 142 -7.55 -1.76 -28.11
C PHE A 142 -8.10 -1.60 -26.68
N LEU A 143 -8.96 -0.61 -26.46
CA LEU A 143 -9.55 -0.36 -25.14
C LEU A 143 -10.51 -1.49 -24.75
N LEU A 144 -11.24 -2.04 -25.71
CA LEU A 144 -12.13 -3.18 -25.52
C LEU A 144 -11.34 -4.46 -25.18
N GLU A 145 -10.22 -4.71 -25.85
CA GLU A 145 -9.33 -5.84 -25.56
C GLU A 145 -8.72 -5.74 -24.16
N ILE A 146 -8.20 -4.57 -23.76
CA ILE A 146 -7.69 -4.38 -22.40
C ILE A 146 -8.80 -4.61 -21.37
N ARG A 147 -9.99 -4.06 -21.60
CA ARG A 147 -11.14 -4.27 -20.72
C ARG A 147 -11.45 -5.76 -20.58
N GLN A 148 -11.50 -6.49 -21.69
CA GLN A 148 -11.79 -7.91 -21.69
C GLN A 148 -10.71 -8.70 -20.93
N THR A 149 -9.44 -8.38 -21.14
CA THR A 149 -8.31 -8.99 -20.42
C THR A 149 -8.39 -8.76 -18.91
N LEU A 150 -8.68 -7.54 -18.48
CA LEU A 150 -8.88 -7.20 -17.06
C LEU A 150 -10.07 -7.95 -16.46
N GLN A 151 -11.19 -8.02 -17.17
CA GLN A 151 -12.36 -8.76 -16.70
C GLN A 151 -12.09 -10.26 -16.59
N ASN A 152 -11.42 -10.85 -17.59
CA ASN A 152 -11.03 -12.25 -17.55
C ASN A 152 -10.12 -12.52 -16.34
N ALA A 153 -9.14 -11.64 -16.08
CA ALA A 153 -8.27 -11.73 -14.91
C ALA A 153 -9.07 -11.66 -13.60
N LEU A 154 -10.06 -10.77 -13.50
CA LEU A 154 -10.93 -10.64 -12.33
C LEU A 154 -11.86 -11.85 -12.14
N VAL A 155 -12.38 -12.43 -13.21
CA VAL A 155 -13.17 -13.68 -13.16
C VAL A 155 -12.31 -14.83 -12.67
N GLN A 156 -11.07 -14.95 -13.16
CA GLN A 156 -10.11 -15.94 -12.67
C GLN A 156 -9.76 -15.72 -11.20
N PHE A 157 -9.55 -14.46 -10.80
CA PHE A 157 -9.29 -14.10 -9.41
C PHE A 157 -10.48 -14.47 -8.52
N SER A 158 -11.71 -14.15 -8.95
CA SER A 158 -12.93 -14.51 -8.21
C SER A 158 -13.09 -16.02 -8.08
N THR A 159 -12.80 -16.77 -9.14
CA THR A 159 -12.89 -18.24 -9.14
C THR A 159 -11.89 -18.84 -8.15
N ARG A 160 -10.62 -18.42 -8.20
CA ARG A 160 -9.60 -18.88 -7.24
C ARG A 160 -9.88 -18.45 -5.81
N SER A 161 -10.43 -17.24 -5.63
CA SER A 161 -10.85 -16.76 -4.31
C SER A 161 -11.93 -17.64 -3.67
N LYS A 162 -12.78 -18.31 -4.46
CA LYS A 162 -13.78 -19.25 -3.96
C LYS A 162 -13.18 -20.58 -3.47
N GLU A 163 -11.96 -20.90 -3.90
CA GLU A 163 -11.23 -22.11 -3.47
C GLU A 163 -10.49 -21.91 -2.14
N VAL A 164 -10.35 -20.66 -1.69
CA VAL A 164 -9.68 -20.31 -0.44
C VAL A 164 -10.63 -20.44 0.74
N ASP A 165 -10.18 -21.14 1.79
CA ASP A 165 -10.89 -21.16 3.06
C ASP A 165 -10.67 -19.86 3.83
N TRP A 166 -11.64 -18.95 3.74
CA TRP A 166 -11.59 -17.63 4.36
C TRP A 166 -11.78 -17.64 5.86
N GLN A 167 -12.41 -18.68 6.44
CA GLN A 167 -12.67 -18.74 7.87
C GLN A 167 -11.39 -18.74 8.72
N PRO A 168 -10.41 -19.64 8.52
CA PRO A 168 -9.16 -19.61 9.28
C PRO A 168 -8.29 -18.39 8.93
N TYR A 169 -8.43 -17.84 7.72
CA TYR A 169 -7.74 -16.61 7.35
C TYR A 169 -8.22 -15.42 8.20
N PHE A 170 -9.52 -15.16 8.22
CA PHE A 170 -10.08 -14.01 8.94
C PHE A 170 -10.14 -14.19 10.45
N THR A 171 -10.33 -15.42 10.95
CA THR A 171 -10.49 -15.63 12.41
C THR A 171 -9.17 -15.89 13.12
N THR A 172 -8.16 -16.38 12.41
CA THR A 172 -6.88 -16.79 13.02
C THR A 172 -5.73 -15.98 12.43
N ARG A 173 -5.39 -16.19 11.14
CA ARG A 173 -4.18 -15.60 10.55
C ARG A 173 -4.15 -14.08 10.61
N LEU A 174 -5.20 -13.43 10.12
CA LEU A 174 -5.29 -11.97 10.10
C LEU A 174 -5.28 -11.38 11.53
N VAL A 175 -5.96 -12.04 12.46
CA VAL A 175 -6.02 -11.62 13.87
C VAL A 175 -4.66 -11.78 14.54
N ASP A 176 -3.96 -12.88 14.27
CA ASP A 176 -2.62 -13.15 14.78
C ASP A 176 -1.60 -12.15 14.22
N ASP A 177 -1.67 -11.82 12.93
CA ASP A 177 -0.82 -10.81 12.29
C ASP A 177 -1.08 -9.42 12.92
N PHE A 178 -2.34 -9.03 13.09
CA PHE A 178 -2.70 -7.77 13.74
C PHE A 178 -2.27 -7.74 15.22
N ALA A 179 -2.48 -8.82 15.95
CA ALA A 179 -2.04 -8.93 17.34
C ALA A 179 -0.52 -8.88 17.46
N THR A 180 0.21 -9.45 16.50
CA THR A 180 1.67 -9.39 16.44
C THR A 180 2.14 -7.97 16.17
N HIS A 181 1.54 -7.27 15.19
CA HIS A 181 1.80 -5.86 14.94
C HIS A 181 1.58 -5.00 16.20
N LEU A 182 0.49 -5.21 16.95
CA LEU A 182 0.24 -4.50 18.21
C LEU A 182 1.27 -4.80 19.29
N ARG A 183 1.74 -6.05 19.40
CA ARG A 183 2.80 -6.41 20.37
C ARG A 183 4.14 -5.78 20.01
N VAL A 184 4.51 -5.78 18.74
CA VAL A 184 5.72 -5.12 18.23
C VAL A 184 5.63 -3.62 18.50
N PHE A 185 4.50 -3.00 18.21
CA PHE A 185 4.23 -1.59 18.49
C PHE A 185 4.34 -1.26 19.99
N GLY A 186 3.71 -2.06 20.86
CA GLY A 186 3.79 -1.86 22.31
C GLY A 186 5.23 -1.94 22.82
N LYS A 187 5.99 -2.94 22.36
CA LYS A 187 7.42 -3.09 22.70
C LYS A 187 8.27 -1.91 22.21
N ALA A 188 7.98 -1.38 21.02
CA ALA A 188 8.65 -0.19 20.50
C ALA A 188 8.31 1.05 21.33
N GLN A 189 7.05 1.20 21.76
CA GLN A 189 6.59 2.29 22.62
C GLN A 189 7.25 2.25 24.01
N ASP A 190 7.36 1.07 24.63
CA ASP A 190 8.03 0.90 25.92
C ASP A 190 9.50 1.33 25.86
N ARG A 191 10.20 0.98 24.77
CA ARG A 191 11.60 1.40 24.53
C ARG A 191 11.76 2.91 24.37
N LEU A 192 10.75 3.59 23.83
CA LEU A 192 10.74 5.04 23.72
C LEU A 192 10.43 5.72 25.06
N ALA A 193 9.64 5.09 25.92
CA ALA A 193 9.27 5.62 27.23
C ALA A 193 10.45 5.66 28.22
N ASP A 194 11.43 4.76 28.07
CA ASP A 194 12.66 4.71 28.89
C ASP A 194 13.70 5.81 28.53
N ARG A 195 13.36 6.77 27.66
CA ARG A 195 14.29 7.79 27.16
C ARG A 195 14.27 9.08 27.99
N ASP A 196 15.45 9.51 28.46
CA ASP A 196 15.67 10.76 29.21
C ASP A 196 15.94 12.01 28.32
N ASP A 197 16.35 11.82 27.06
CA ASP A 197 16.76 12.91 26.14
C ASP A 197 15.74 13.17 25.02
N ARG A 198 15.45 14.45 24.70
CA ARG A 198 14.42 14.89 23.73
C ARG A 198 14.98 15.53 22.47
N GLN A 199 16.04 14.96 21.91
CA GLN A 199 16.67 15.50 20.70
C GLN A 199 16.62 14.43 19.60
N GLY A 200 15.62 14.49 18.73
CA GLY A 200 15.42 13.56 17.61
C GLY A 200 13.99 13.68 17.06
N ASP A 201 13.78 13.35 15.78
CA ASP A 201 12.43 13.18 15.24
C ASP A 201 11.82 11.92 15.87
N MET A 202 10.82 12.09 16.73
CA MET A 202 10.21 10.97 17.46
C MET A 202 9.53 9.98 16.52
N LEU A 203 9.10 10.41 15.32
CA LEU A 203 8.44 9.52 14.38
C LEU A 203 9.44 8.59 13.69
N GLU A 204 10.56 9.14 13.21
CA GLU A 204 11.62 8.35 12.55
C GLU A 204 12.22 7.33 13.53
N GLU A 205 12.52 7.76 14.76
CA GLU A 205 13.02 6.85 15.81
C GLU A 205 12.00 5.77 16.16
N MET A 206 10.70 6.10 16.21
CA MET A 206 9.67 5.11 16.47
C MET A 206 9.59 4.03 15.39
N VAL A 207 9.73 4.42 14.12
CA VAL A 207 9.72 3.49 12.99
C VAL A 207 10.94 2.55 13.07
N ASP A 208 12.12 3.09 13.37
CA ASP A 208 13.33 2.28 13.57
C ASP A 208 13.16 1.27 14.70
N ARG A 209 12.68 1.73 15.87
CA ARG A 209 12.43 0.87 17.04
C ARG A 209 11.37 -0.20 16.77
N PHE A 210 10.38 0.12 15.95
CA PHE A 210 9.34 -0.83 15.54
C PHE A 210 9.95 -1.98 14.74
N PHE A 211 10.73 -1.69 13.70
CA PHE A 211 11.34 -2.73 12.88
C PHE A 211 12.45 -3.50 13.63
N GLU A 212 13.21 -2.86 14.52
CA GLU A 212 14.11 -3.57 15.45
C GLU A 212 13.34 -4.60 16.31
N ALA A 213 12.19 -4.20 16.86
CA ALA A 213 11.35 -5.08 17.65
C ALA A 213 10.73 -6.22 16.80
N GLU A 214 10.35 -5.94 15.55
CA GLU A 214 9.84 -6.93 14.60
C GLU A 214 10.87 -8.04 14.34
N VAL A 215 12.11 -7.66 14.01
CA VAL A 215 13.22 -8.60 13.75
C VAL A 215 13.47 -9.52 14.93
N GLU A 216 13.48 -8.97 16.16
CA GLU A 216 13.68 -9.77 17.37
C GLU A 216 12.55 -10.77 17.62
N MET A 217 11.31 -10.40 17.29
CA MET A 217 10.11 -11.19 17.56
C MET A 217 9.84 -12.23 16.48
N GLU A 218 9.89 -11.85 15.20
CA GLU A 218 9.55 -12.73 14.07
C GLU A 218 10.76 -13.50 13.52
N ARG A 219 11.99 -13.03 13.78
CA ARG A 219 13.31 -13.62 13.43
C ARG A 219 13.59 -13.92 11.96
N SER A 220 12.56 -14.09 11.16
CA SER A 220 12.59 -14.62 9.79
C SER A 220 11.99 -13.66 8.77
N VAL A 221 11.31 -12.61 9.23
CA VAL A 221 10.69 -11.59 8.40
C VAL A 221 11.06 -10.23 8.97
N CYS A 222 11.44 -9.31 8.09
CA CYS A 222 11.66 -7.90 8.37
C CYS A 222 11.09 -7.11 7.20
N ARG A 223 10.17 -6.20 7.49
CA ARG A 223 9.44 -5.44 6.46
C ARG A 223 9.99 -4.03 6.26
N ASP A 224 11.06 -3.68 6.98
CA ASP A 224 11.74 -2.39 6.96
C ASP A 224 12.09 -1.92 5.55
N MET A 225 12.70 -2.78 4.74
CA MET A 225 13.16 -2.44 3.39
C MET A 225 12.01 -2.02 2.48
N VAL A 226 10.83 -2.63 2.62
CA VAL A 226 9.65 -2.31 1.81
C VAL A 226 8.93 -1.07 2.37
N CYS A 227 8.82 -0.96 3.68
CA CYS A 227 7.97 0.05 4.32
C CYS A 227 8.66 1.40 4.60
N THR A 228 10.00 1.47 4.56
CA THR A 228 10.75 2.72 4.83
C THR A 228 11.10 3.51 3.57
N SER A 229 11.10 2.86 2.40
CA SER A 229 11.51 3.45 1.14
C SER A 229 10.38 3.38 0.12
N PRO A 230 9.89 4.52 -0.40
CA PRO A 230 8.78 4.52 -1.36
C PRO A 230 9.16 3.81 -2.67
N LYS A 231 10.45 3.79 -3.03
CA LYS A 231 10.92 3.09 -4.23
C LYS A 231 10.87 1.57 -4.09
N ASP A 232 11.18 1.08 -2.89
CA ASP A 232 11.19 -0.34 -2.59
C ASP A 232 9.75 -0.85 -2.41
N GLU A 233 8.85 -0.03 -1.84
CA GLU A 233 7.41 -0.29 -1.84
C GLU A 233 6.87 -0.43 -3.27
N GLU A 234 7.14 0.53 -4.15
CA GLU A 234 6.76 0.44 -5.56
C GLU A 234 7.34 -0.81 -6.24
N GLY A 235 8.60 -1.14 -5.96
CA GLY A 235 9.26 -2.33 -6.49
C GLY A 235 8.54 -3.61 -6.05
N PHE A 236 8.25 -3.73 -4.76
CA PHE A 236 7.51 -4.85 -4.20
C PHE A 236 6.11 -4.99 -4.82
N LEU A 237 5.38 -3.88 -4.99
CA LEU A 237 4.05 -3.91 -5.63
C LEU A 237 4.11 -4.28 -7.11
N ARG A 238 5.16 -3.85 -7.84
CA ARG A 238 5.39 -4.29 -9.22
C ARG A 238 5.63 -5.80 -9.29
N ASP A 239 6.46 -6.35 -8.40
CA ASP A 239 6.75 -7.78 -8.35
C ASP A 239 5.50 -8.61 -7.96
N LEU A 240 4.71 -8.11 -7.00
CA LEU A 240 3.42 -8.69 -6.63
C LEU A 240 2.46 -8.69 -7.82
N CYS A 241 2.34 -7.58 -8.54
CA CYS A 241 1.51 -7.48 -9.74
C CYS A 241 1.99 -8.40 -10.86
N GLU A 242 3.30 -8.56 -11.07
CA GLU A 242 3.85 -9.50 -12.06
C GLU A 242 3.42 -10.95 -11.73
N LEU A 243 3.50 -11.34 -10.46
CA LEU A 243 3.04 -12.64 -9.99
C LEU A 243 1.52 -12.81 -10.16
N LEU A 244 0.73 -11.80 -9.79
CA LEU A 244 -0.72 -11.83 -9.99
C LEU A 244 -1.09 -11.95 -11.47
N LEU A 245 -0.44 -11.18 -12.35
CA LEU A 245 -0.66 -11.27 -13.79
C LEU A 245 -0.27 -12.65 -14.34
N TYR A 246 0.82 -13.25 -13.86
CA TYR A 246 1.21 -14.61 -14.23
C TYR A 246 0.14 -15.65 -13.85
N LEU A 247 -0.48 -15.47 -12.68
CA LEU A 247 -1.49 -16.38 -12.16
C LEU A 247 -2.86 -16.18 -12.82
N LEU A 248 -3.20 -14.96 -13.23
CA LEU A 248 -4.55 -14.57 -13.65
C LEU A 248 -4.73 -14.45 -15.16
N LEU A 249 -3.67 -14.10 -15.91
CA LEU A 249 -3.77 -13.92 -17.37
C LEU A 249 -3.62 -15.25 -18.12
N PRO A 250 -4.31 -15.40 -19.27
CA PRO A 250 -4.01 -16.46 -20.22
C PRO A 250 -2.54 -16.42 -20.68
N PRO A 251 -1.93 -17.57 -21.02
CA PRO A 251 -0.55 -17.60 -21.48
C PRO A 251 -0.29 -16.67 -22.67
N GLY A 252 -1.20 -16.61 -23.64
CA GLY A 252 -1.05 -15.72 -24.81
C GLY A 252 -0.84 -14.25 -24.41
N ASP A 253 -1.66 -13.76 -23.49
CA ASP A 253 -1.64 -12.35 -23.05
C ASP A 253 -0.45 -12.07 -22.14
N PHE A 254 -0.08 -13.02 -21.28
CA PHE A 254 1.09 -12.87 -20.41
C PHE A 254 2.41 -12.82 -21.18
N HIS A 255 2.52 -13.56 -22.31
CA HIS A 255 3.73 -13.53 -23.14
C HIS A 255 3.86 -12.21 -23.93
N ASN A 256 2.79 -11.43 -24.06
CA ASN A 256 2.85 -10.09 -24.62
C ASN A 256 3.46 -9.12 -23.59
N LYS A 257 4.78 -8.91 -23.69
CA LYS A 257 5.55 -8.08 -22.77
C LYS A 257 5.02 -6.64 -22.64
N ASN A 258 4.59 -6.03 -23.75
CA ASN A 258 4.10 -4.66 -23.75
C ASN A 258 2.81 -4.56 -22.93
N MET A 259 1.84 -5.44 -23.21
CA MET A 259 0.58 -5.50 -22.47
C MET A 259 0.84 -5.80 -20.99
N ARG A 260 1.67 -6.80 -20.70
CA ARG A 260 2.00 -7.21 -19.34
C ARG A 260 2.63 -6.09 -18.51
N TYR A 261 3.70 -5.46 -19.00
CA TYR A 261 4.38 -4.39 -18.26
C TYR A 261 3.48 -3.19 -18.07
N PHE A 262 2.73 -2.82 -19.09
CA PHE A 262 1.77 -1.74 -19.00
C PHE A 262 0.69 -2.03 -17.95
N LEU A 263 0.03 -3.20 -18.01
CA LEU A 263 -0.96 -3.60 -17.01
C LEU A 263 -0.37 -3.69 -15.60
N ARG A 264 0.86 -4.16 -15.47
CA ARG A 264 1.58 -4.21 -14.18
C ARG A 264 1.72 -2.81 -13.58
N GLU A 265 2.14 -1.82 -14.35
CA GLU A 265 2.26 -0.44 -13.85
C GLU A 265 0.90 0.15 -13.48
N VAL A 266 -0.13 -0.07 -14.31
CA VAL A 266 -1.50 0.39 -14.01
C VAL A 266 -2.02 -0.23 -12.71
N LEU A 267 -1.80 -1.53 -12.50
CA LEU A 267 -2.23 -2.21 -11.27
C LEU A 267 -1.39 -1.78 -10.06
N ALA A 268 -0.07 -1.79 -10.17
CA ALA A 268 0.82 -1.49 -9.05
C ALA A 268 0.71 -0.02 -8.62
N CYS A 269 0.98 0.91 -9.54
CA CYS A 269 1.04 2.34 -9.25
C CYS A 269 -0.32 3.02 -9.33
N GLY A 270 -1.21 2.54 -10.20
CA GLY A 270 -2.50 3.18 -10.43
C GLY A 270 -3.63 2.70 -9.51
N VAL A 271 -3.53 1.48 -8.97
CA VAL A 271 -4.61 0.86 -8.16
C VAL A 271 -4.13 0.46 -6.77
N LEU A 272 -3.13 -0.40 -6.67
CA LEU A 272 -2.70 -0.97 -5.38
C LEU A 272 -2.00 0.05 -4.48
N LEU A 273 -1.05 0.82 -5.01
CA LEU A 273 -0.34 1.83 -4.20
C LEU A 273 -1.29 2.89 -3.63
N PRO A 274 -2.20 3.52 -4.41
CA PRO A 274 -3.18 4.45 -3.85
C PRO A 274 -4.11 3.79 -2.83
N LEU A 275 -4.51 2.53 -3.05
CA LEU A 275 -5.35 1.79 -2.12
C LEU A 275 -4.62 1.53 -0.79
N ILE A 276 -3.35 1.10 -0.83
CA ILE A 276 -2.54 0.87 0.36
C ILE A 276 -2.32 2.18 1.12
N ASN A 277 -2.01 3.28 0.42
CA ASN A 277 -1.87 4.59 1.04
C ASN A 277 -3.17 5.04 1.73
N GLN A 278 -4.33 4.80 1.10
CA GLN A 278 -5.62 5.13 1.70
C GLN A 278 -5.94 4.25 2.91
N LEU A 279 -5.69 2.94 2.83
CA LEU A 279 -5.96 2.01 3.94
C LEU A 279 -5.01 2.21 5.13
N SER A 280 -3.80 2.71 4.88
CA SER A 280 -2.80 3.03 5.90
C SER A 280 -2.93 4.45 6.44
N ASP A 281 -3.80 5.29 5.87
CA ASP A 281 -3.99 6.66 6.31
C ASP A 281 -4.65 6.68 7.72
N PRO A 282 -4.05 7.36 8.72
CA PRO A 282 -4.58 7.37 10.07
C PRO A 282 -5.99 7.95 10.18
N ASP A 283 -6.32 8.98 9.39
CA ASP A 283 -7.66 9.58 9.40
C ASP A 283 -8.68 8.63 8.78
N TYR A 284 -8.34 7.97 7.67
CA TYR A 284 -9.19 6.92 7.08
C TYR A 284 -9.47 5.78 8.05
N ILE A 285 -8.45 5.26 8.74
CA ILE A 285 -8.60 4.20 9.76
C ILE A 285 -9.51 4.71 10.90
N ASN A 286 -9.26 5.90 11.42
CA ASN A 286 -10.05 6.47 12.52
C ASN A 286 -11.51 6.68 12.12
N GLN A 287 -11.77 7.23 10.93
CA GLN A 287 -13.12 7.38 10.39
C GLN A 287 -13.81 6.05 10.18
N PHE A 288 -13.09 5.03 9.71
CA PHE A 288 -13.62 3.68 9.55
C PHE A 288 -14.03 3.07 10.89
N VAL A 289 -13.19 3.20 11.92
CA VAL A 289 -13.53 2.76 13.29
C VAL A 289 -14.76 3.50 13.81
N ILE A 290 -14.83 4.83 13.66
CA ILE A 290 -15.98 5.65 14.05
C ILE A 290 -17.25 5.18 13.32
N TRP A 291 -17.15 4.91 12.02
CA TRP A 291 -18.26 4.42 11.22
C TRP A 291 -18.76 3.06 11.72
N MET A 292 -17.85 2.11 12.02
CA MET A 292 -18.21 0.79 12.53
C MET A 292 -18.93 0.86 13.89
N ILE A 293 -18.56 1.81 14.75
CA ILE A 293 -19.17 1.96 16.08
C ILE A 293 -20.34 2.96 16.11
N ARG A 294 -20.70 3.58 14.97
CA ARG A 294 -21.69 4.67 14.91
C ARG A 294 -23.04 4.28 15.49
N ASP A 295 -23.49 3.06 15.22
CA ASP A 295 -24.78 2.53 15.69
C ASP A 295 -24.65 1.78 17.02
N SER A 296 -23.42 1.66 17.56
CA SER A 296 -23.19 1.13 18.90
C SER A 296 -23.56 2.21 19.91
N SER A 297 -24.54 1.94 20.78
CA SER A 297 -24.85 2.84 21.88
C SER A 297 -23.68 2.84 22.86
N CYS A 298 -22.76 3.81 22.75
CA CYS A 298 -21.75 4.06 23.76
C CYS A 298 -22.48 4.37 25.07
N ASN A 299 -22.56 3.38 25.96
CA ASN A 299 -23.21 3.55 27.27
C ASN A 299 -22.46 4.66 28.02
N TYR A 300 -23.19 5.65 28.54
CA TYR A 300 -22.65 6.71 29.39
C TYR A 300 -21.76 6.13 30.49
N GLU A 301 -22.17 5.01 31.11
CA GLU A 301 -21.39 4.35 32.15
C GLU A 301 -20.05 3.83 31.62
N ALA A 302 -20.01 3.25 30.41
CA ALA A 302 -18.79 2.79 29.78
C ALA A 302 -17.84 3.95 29.48
N PHE A 303 -18.36 5.05 28.91
CA PHE A 303 -17.59 6.26 28.66
C PHE A 303 -17.01 6.84 29.95
N MET A 304 -17.83 6.96 31.01
CA MET A 304 -17.36 7.44 32.30
C MET A 304 -16.33 6.51 32.95
N ASN A 305 -16.44 5.20 32.75
CA ASN A 305 -15.45 4.24 33.25
C ASN A 305 -14.11 4.38 32.53
N ILE A 306 -14.12 4.56 31.20
CA ILE A 306 -12.91 4.80 30.41
C ILE A 306 -12.19 6.05 30.93
N LEU A 307 -12.89 7.17 31.13
CA LEU A 307 -12.27 8.40 31.65
C LEU A 307 -11.69 8.26 33.06
N LYS A 308 -12.33 7.46 33.92
CA LYS A 308 -11.84 7.22 35.28
C LYS A 308 -10.61 6.32 35.31
N LEU A 309 -10.52 5.37 34.37
CA LEU A 309 -9.46 4.37 34.31
C LEU A 309 -8.28 4.80 33.45
N SER A 310 -8.48 5.69 32.47
CA SER A 310 -7.42 6.20 31.59
C SER A 310 -6.23 6.70 32.41
N ASP A 311 -5.05 6.26 31.99
CA ASP A 311 -3.73 6.53 32.53
C ASP A 311 -2.97 7.58 31.69
N ARG A 312 -3.48 7.88 30.49
CA ARG A 312 -2.90 8.85 29.56
C ARG A 312 -3.48 10.23 29.78
N VAL A 313 -2.63 11.15 30.23
CA VAL A 313 -3.00 12.55 30.48
C VAL A 313 -3.47 13.25 29.19
N SER A 314 -2.83 12.96 28.05
CA SER A 314 -3.16 13.53 26.75
C SER A 314 -4.59 13.22 26.28
N GLU A 315 -5.04 11.98 26.49
CA GLU A 315 -6.41 11.56 26.13
C GLU A 315 -7.46 12.31 26.97
N LEU A 316 -7.21 12.42 28.27
CA LEU A 316 -8.09 13.14 29.20
C LEU A 316 -8.13 14.64 28.90
N GLU A 317 -7.01 15.23 28.48
CA GLU A 317 -6.95 16.63 28.04
C GLU A 317 -7.71 16.84 26.74
N ALA A 318 -7.56 15.96 25.74
CA ALA A 318 -8.32 16.05 24.49
C ALA A 318 -9.84 15.96 24.71
N VAL A 319 -10.30 15.05 25.58
CA VAL A 319 -11.71 14.96 25.95
C VAL A 319 -12.17 16.22 26.66
N LYS A 320 -11.37 16.75 27.60
CA LYS A 320 -11.67 18.00 28.31
C LYS A 320 -11.82 19.17 27.33
N ASP A 321 -10.94 19.28 26.34
CA ASP A 321 -10.98 20.35 25.35
C ASP A 321 -12.23 20.26 24.47
N LYS A 322 -12.62 19.05 24.04
CA LYS A 322 -13.89 18.84 23.33
C LYS A 322 -15.12 19.14 24.17
N VAL A 323 -15.10 18.77 25.46
CA VAL A 323 -16.15 19.13 26.41
C VAL A 323 -16.25 20.64 26.59
N LEU A 324 -15.13 21.37 26.60
CA LEU A 324 -15.10 22.83 26.70
C LEU A 324 -15.67 23.50 25.44
N GLU A 325 -15.33 22.99 24.25
CA GLU A 325 -15.88 23.44 22.97
C GLU A 325 -17.41 23.29 22.96
N GLU A 326 -17.92 22.12 23.34
CA GLU A 326 -19.36 21.85 23.40
C GLU A 326 -20.07 22.69 24.48
N LEU A 327 -19.44 22.89 25.64
CA LEU A 327 -19.97 23.78 26.68
C LEU A 327 -20.07 25.23 26.19
N GLN A 328 -19.10 25.69 25.40
CA GLN A 328 -19.14 27.04 24.81
C GLN A 328 -20.25 27.13 23.76
N TYR A 329 -20.42 26.12 22.92
CA TYR A 329 -21.51 26.03 21.96
C TYR A 329 -22.87 26.08 22.66
N LEU A 330 -23.13 25.22 23.64
CA LEU A 330 -24.40 25.18 24.38
C LEU A 330 -24.70 26.49 25.13
N ARG A 331 -23.67 27.18 25.63
CA ARG A 331 -23.84 28.50 26.27
C ARG A 331 -24.13 29.62 25.28
N SER A 332 -23.75 29.46 24.02
CA SER A 332 -24.02 30.44 22.95
C SER A 332 -25.43 30.34 22.39
N LEU A 333 -26.14 29.23 22.64
CA LEU A 333 -27.52 29.04 22.25
C LEU A 333 -28.45 29.92 23.13
N ASP A 334 -28.65 31.17 22.71
CA ASP A 334 -29.65 32.07 23.29
C ASP A 334 -31.04 31.42 23.13
N THR A 335 -31.61 30.90 24.23
CA THR A 335 -32.92 30.22 24.20
C THR A 335 -33.87 30.83 25.22
N ALA A 336 -35.01 31.32 24.74
CA ALA A 336 -36.18 31.68 25.54
C ALA A 336 -37.25 30.59 25.32
N GLY A 337 -37.42 29.66 26.26
CA GLY A 337 -38.43 28.60 26.18
C GLY A 337 -38.09 27.31 26.95
N ASP A 338 -38.85 26.24 26.68
CA ASP A 338 -38.72 24.91 27.32
C ASP A 338 -37.35 24.23 27.09
N ASP A 339 -36.63 24.61 26.04
CA ASP A 339 -35.29 24.09 25.73
C ASP A 339 -34.22 24.50 26.76
N ILE A 340 -34.47 25.54 27.56
CA ILE A 340 -33.54 26.02 28.59
C ILE A 340 -33.22 24.92 29.62
N ASN A 341 -34.22 24.12 30.00
CA ASN A 341 -34.02 23.07 31.01
C ASN A 341 -33.22 21.90 30.46
N VAL A 342 -33.43 21.55 29.18
CA VAL A 342 -32.67 20.50 28.49
C VAL A 342 -31.22 20.92 28.33
N ILE A 343 -30.97 22.15 27.87
CA ILE A 343 -29.62 22.71 27.70
C ILE A 343 -28.91 22.80 29.06
N LYS A 344 -29.60 23.23 30.13
CA LYS A 344 -29.02 23.24 31.49
C LYS A 344 -28.62 21.85 31.96
N ASN A 345 -29.44 20.83 31.70
CA ASN A 345 -29.12 19.45 32.06
C ASN A 345 -27.91 18.91 31.28
N GLN A 346 -27.79 19.25 29.99
CA GLN A 346 -26.64 18.90 29.16
C GLN A 346 -25.36 19.60 29.66
N ILE A 347 -25.44 20.90 29.96
CA ILE A 347 -24.33 21.67 30.55
C ILE A 347 -23.87 21.04 31.86
N ASN A 348 -24.80 20.69 32.76
CA ASN A 348 -24.46 20.05 34.03
C ASN A 348 -23.78 18.68 33.84
N SER A 349 -24.25 17.90 32.86
CA SER A 349 -23.66 16.60 32.52
C SER A 349 -22.23 16.76 31.97
N LEU A 350 -22.00 17.72 31.09
CA LEU A 350 -20.67 18.03 30.55
C LEU A 350 -19.71 18.60 31.60
N LEU A 351 -20.20 19.44 32.51
CA LEU A 351 -19.42 19.92 33.66
C LEU A 351 -18.98 18.77 34.57
N PHE A 352 -19.82 17.75 34.75
CA PHE A 352 -19.45 16.55 35.49
C PHE A 352 -18.33 15.78 34.78
N VAL A 353 -18.42 15.58 33.46
CA VAL A 353 -17.36 14.94 32.66
C VAL A 353 -16.05 15.72 32.80
N LYS A 354 -16.07 17.05 32.63
CA LYS A 354 -14.91 17.93 32.82
C LYS A 354 -14.26 17.72 34.19
N LYS A 355 -15.07 17.70 35.26
CA LYS A 355 -14.58 17.49 36.63
C LYS A 355 -13.92 16.13 36.82
N VAL A 356 -14.44 15.09 36.17
CA VAL A 356 -13.83 13.74 36.21
C VAL A 356 -12.48 13.73 35.51
N CYS A 357 -12.36 14.32 34.32
CA CYS A 357 -11.09 14.44 33.61
C CYS A 357 -10.06 15.22 34.44
N GLU A 358 -10.42 16.41 34.94
CA GLU A 358 -9.53 17.24 35.78
C GLU A 358 -9.07 16.51 37.04
N GLY A 359 -10.00 15.82 37.71
CA GLY A 359 -9.70 15.04 38.90
C GLY A 359 -8.77 13.86 38.61
N ARG A 360 -8.87 13.21 37.45
CA ARG A 360 -7.98 12.12 37.05
C ARG A 360 -6.60 12.65 36.63
N ILE A 361 -6.53 13.73 35.84
CA ILE A 361 -5.28 14.39 35.43
C ILE A 361 -4.47 14.80 36.67
N GLN A 362 -5.10 15.48 37.64
CA GLN A 362 -4.43 15.87 38.88
C GLN A 362 -3.90 14.67 39.69
N ARG A 363 -4.62 13.54 39.67
CA ARG A 363 -4.17 12.31 40.34
C ARG A 363 -2.97 11.69 39.64
N LEU A 364 -2.98 11.64 38.31
CA LEU A 364 -1.85 11.13 37.52
C LEU A 364 -0.60 12.00 37.70
N GLN A 365 -0.76 13.33 37.69
CA GLN A 365 0.34 14.28 37.88
C GLN A 365 0.89 14.30 39.31
N SER A 366 0.08 13.94 40.31
CA SER A 366 0.52 13.92 41.73
C SER A 366 1.16 12.61 42.18
N GLY A 367 1.25 11.59 41.31
CA GLY A 367 1.93 10.33 41.60
C GLY A 367 1.29 9.49 42.71
N LYS A 368 0.06 9.79 43.13
CA LYS A 368 -0.66 8.96 44.10
C LYS A 368 -1.22 7.74 43.38
N GLU A 369 -0.55 6.60 43.55
CA GLU A 369 -1.01 5.30 43.04
C GLU A 369 -2.46 5.02 43.44
N VAL A 370 -3.17 4.38 42.52
CA VAL A 370 -4.53 3.92 42.74
C VAL A 370 -4.47 2.80 43.76
N ASP A 371 -5.04 3.03 44.93
CA ASP A 371 -5.37 2.00 45.90
C ASP A 371 -6.43 1.09 45.24
N ALA A 372 -5.99 0.12 44.45
CA ALA A 372 -6.82 -0.71 43.58
C ALA A 372 -7.97 -1.38 44.36
N VAL A 373 -7.73 -1.63 45.64
CA VAL A 373 -8.69 -2.12 46.64
C VAL A 373 -9.85 -1.13 46.87
N LYS A 374 -9.59 0.18 46.94
CA LYS A 374 -10.65 1.21 47.07
C LYS A 374 -11.41 1.44 45.77
N LEU A 375 -10.76 1.25 44.62
CA LEU A 375 -11.45 1.32 43.33
C LEU A 375 -12.37 0.11 43.17
N ALA A 376 -11.89 -1.10 43.48
CA ALA A 376 -12.67 -2.34 43.49
C ALA A 376 -13.84 -2.30 44.49
N ALA A 377 -13.66 -1.69 45.66
CA ALA A 377 -14.73 -1.49 46.64
C ALA A 377 -15.85 -0.55 46.15
N ASN A 378 -15.57 0.33 45.17
CA ASN A 378 -16.58 1.19 44.54
C ASN A 378 -17.31 0.51 43.37
N PHE A 379 -16.83 -0.64 42.88
CA PHE A 379 -17.44 -1.43 41.81
C PHE A 379 -18.43 -2.47 42.36
N GLY A 380 -19.41 -2.06 43.16
CA GLY A 380 -20.53 -2.94 43.56
C GLY A 380 -20.13 -4.34 44.03
N LYS A 381 -20.97 -5.36 43.75
CA LYS A 381 -20.59 -6.76 43.96
C LYS A 381 -19.39 -7.07 43.05
N LEU A 382 -18.21 -7.23 43.65
CA LEU A 382 -17.02 -7.80 43.01
C LEU A 382 -17.44 -8.98 42.12
N CYS A 383 -17.00 -8.96 40.86
CA CYS A 383 -17.28 -10.05 39.94
C CYS A 383 -16.66 -11.33 40.50
N VAL A 384 -17.49 -12.27 40.93
CA VAL A 384 -17.03 -13.58 41.35
C VAL A 384 -16.72 -14.36 40.09
N ILE A 385 -15.45 -14.35 39.70
CA ILE A 385 -14.98 -15.13 38.55
C ILE A 385 -14.86 -16.59 39.03
N PRO A 386 -15.55 -17.56 38.39
CA PRO A 386 -15.38 -18.96 38.74
C PRO A 386 -13.93 -19.40 38.51
N LEU A 387 -13.42 -20.25 39.42
CA LEU A 387 -12.04 -20.73 39.39
C LEU A 387 -11.66 -21.35 38.04
N GLU A 388 -12.58 -22.06 37.39
CA GLU A 388 -12.39 -22.65 36.06
C GLU A 388 -11.94 -21.62 35.00
N HIS A 389 -12.49 -20.40 35.03
CA HIS A 389 -12.12 -19.35 34.09
C HIS A 389 -10.76 -18.71 34.42
N ILE A 390 -10.41 -18.63 35.71
CA ILE A 390 -9.11 -18.13 36.16
C ILE A 390 -7.99 -19.07 35.70
N LEU A 391 -8.21 -20.38 35.81
CA LEU A 391 -7.21 -21.41 35.50
C LEU A 391 -6.93 -21.56 34.00
N VAL A 392 -7.84 -21.13 33.13
CA VAL A 392 -7.67 -21.17 31.67
C VAL A 392 -6.99 -19.90 31.13
N HIS A 393 -7.19 -18.75 31.78
CA HIS A 393 -6.70 -17.47 31.29
C HIS A 393 -5.32 -17.13 31.87
N ASN A 394 -4.26 -17.15 31.04
CA ASN A 394 -2.86 -16.97 31.46
C ASN A 394 -2.62 -15.77 32.38
N ILE A 395 -3.25 -14.62 32.09
CA ILE A 395 -3.10 -13.41 32.91
C ILE A 395 -3.77 -13.56 34.28
N ALA A 396 -4.97 -14.15 34.33
CA ALA A 396 -5.71 -14.31 35.58
C ALA A 396 -5.04 -15.36 36.47
N LEU A 397 -4.51 -16.42 35.86
CA LEU A 397 -3.74 -17.45 36.53
C LEU A 397 -2.47 -16.86 37.17
N GLN A 398 -1.77 -15.94 36.51
CA GLN A 398 -0.58 -15.30 37.08
C GLN A 398 -0.91 -14.53 38.37
N PHE A 399 -1.93 -13.67 38.35
CA PHE A 399 -2.38 -12.95 39.54
C PHE A 399 -2.87 -13.91 40.64
N PHE A 400 -3.52 -15.02 40.27
CA PHE A 400 -3.95 -16.03 41.23
C PHE A 400 -2.78 -16.81 41.83
N MET A 401 -1.73 -17.10 41.07
CA MET A 401 -0.51 -17.71 41.58
C MET A 401 0.18 -16.81 42.62
N ASP A 402 0.29 -15.52 42.35
CA ASP A 402 0.87 -14.55 43.28
C ASP A 402 0.04 -14.44 44.58
N PHE A 403 -1.29 -14.49 44.46
CA PHE A 403 -2.19 -14.55 45.61
C PHE A 403 -2.02 -15.83 46.43
N MET A 404 -1.99 -17.00 45.79
CA MET A 404 -1.82 -18.29 46.47
C MET A 404 -0.43 -18.42 47.11
N GLN A 405 0.60 -17.81 46.52
CA GLN A 405 1.92 -17.68 47.13
C GLN A 405 1.89 -16.84 48.40
N ALA A 406 1.22 -15.69 48.38
CA ALA A 406 1.05 -14.85 49.57
C ALA A 406 0.22 -15.54 50.67
N ALA A 407 -0.72 -16.39 50.29
CA ALA A 407 -1.55 -17.18 51.20
C ALA A 407 -0.87 -18.48 51.69
N GLY A 408 0.32 -18.82 51.18
CA GLY A 408 1.04 -20.06 51.50
C GLY A 408 0.50 -21.33 50.83
N ALA A 409 -0.56 -21.23 50.02
CA ALA A 409 -1.25 -22.37 49.39
C ALA A 409 -0.83 -22.60 47.92
N GLN A 410 0.41 -22.25 47.58
CA GLN A 410 0.92 -22.35 46.21
C GLN A 410 1.06 -23.80 45.74
N ALA A 411 1.36 -24.71 46.67
CA ALA A 411 1.62 -26.12 46.36
C ALA A 411 0.35 -26.85 45.87
N GLU A 412 -0.81 -26.46 46.38
CA GLU A 412 -2.13 -26.98 46.05
C GLU A 412 -2.55 -26.57 44.63
N LEU A 413 -2.28 -25.32 44.26
CA LEU A 413 -2.53 -24.83 42.90
C LEU A 413 -1.66 -25.57 41.89
N PHE A 414 -0.37 -25.75 42.18
CA PHE A 414 0.53 -26.50 41.30
C PHE A 414 0.17 -27.98 41.22
N PHE A 415 -0.28 -28.59 42.31
CA PHE A 415 -0.81 -29.94 42.30
C PHE A 415 -2.00 -30.06 41.33
N TRP A 416 -2.98 -29.16 41.46
CA TRP A 416 -4.15 -29.15 40.57
C TRP A 416 -3.74 -28.99 39.10
N LEU A 417 -2.90 -28.01 38.78
CA LEU A 417 -2.43 -27.75 37.41
C LEU A 417 -1.66 -28.96 36.83
N THR A 418 -0.86 -29.63 37.66
CA THR A 418 -0.11 -30.83 37.24
C THR A 418 -1.05 -32.00 36.95
N VAL A 419 -2.04 -32.23 37.81
CA VAL A 419 -3.06 -33.29 37.62
C VAL A 419 -3.91 -33.00 36.40
N GLU A 420 -4.32 -31.75 36.21
CA GLU A 420 -5.12 -31.33 35.07
C GLU A 420 -4.35 -31.46 33.75
N GLY A 421 -3.09 -31.03 33.74
CA GLY A 421 -2.18 -31.22 32.61
C GLY A 421 -1.98 -32.70 32.27
N TYR A 422 -1.85 -33.57 33.28
CA TYR A 422 -1.82 -35.02 33.07
C TYR A 422 -3.14 -35.55 32.50
N ARG A 423 -4.29 -35.11 33.02
CA ARG A 423 -5.62 -35.55 32.56
C ARG A 423 -5.83 -35.25 31.08
N VAL A 424 -5.55 -34.01 30.65
CA VAL A 424 -5.70 -33.57 29.26
C VAL A 424 -4.75 -34.36 28.34
N THR A 425 -3.49 -34.50 28.74
CA THR A 425 -2.49 -35.26 27.97
C THR A 425 -2.90 -36.74 27.86
N ALA A 426 -3.36 -37.35 28.95
CA ALA A 426 -3.81 -38.74 28.96
C ALA A 426 -5.04 -38.94 28.07
N GLN A 427 -6.01 -38.01 28.12
CA GLN A 427 -7.22 -38.08 27.30
C GLN A 427 -6.90 -37.98 25.80
N GLN A 428 -6.08 -37.00 25.39
CA GLN A 428 -5.66 -36.86 23.98
C GLN A 428 -4.93 -38.12 23.48
N GLN A 429 -4.03 -38.67 24.29
CA GLN A 429 -3.30 -39.89 23.93
C GLN A 429 -4.22 -41.12 23.86
N LEU A 430 -5.23 -41.22 24.73
CA LEU A 430 -6.22 -42.31 24.73
C LEU A 430 -7.18 -42.22 23.53
N GLU A 431 -7.62 -41.01 23.16
CA GLU A 431 -8.45 -40.79 21.98
C GLU A 431 -7.68 -41.11 20.69
N ALA A 432 -6.41 -40.68 20.60
CA ALA A 432 -5.51 -41.06 19.50
C ALA A 432 -5.31 -42.60 19.43
N MET A 433 -5.19 -43.27 20.58
CA MET A 433 -5.12 -44.73 20.66
C MET A 433 -6.41 -45.42 20.17
N GLN A 434 -7.59 -44.86 20.44
CA GLN A 434 -8.87 -45.39 19.95
C GLN A 434 -9.02 -45.27 18.42
N LEU A 435 -8.54 -44.15 17.85
CA LEU A 435 -8.51 -43.93 16.40
C LEU A 435 -7.59 -44.94 15.70
N TRP A 436 -6.38 -45.18 16.22
CA TRP A 436 -5.45 -46.17 15.64
C TRP A 436 -5.95 -47.61 15.71
N ASN A 437 -6.73 -47.94 16.73
CA ASN A 437 -7.32 -49.27 16.87
C ASN A 437 -8.44 -49.53 15.85
N LYS A 438 -9.14 -48.48 15.40
CA LYS A 438 -10.13 -48.55 14.31
C LYS A 438 -9.45 -48.74 12.94
N ASP A 439 -8.26 -48.20 12.74
CA ASP A 439 -7.49 -48.30 11.48
C ASP A 439 -6.67 -49.60 11.34
N GLY A 440 -6.78 -50.55 12.27
CA GLY A 440 -6.10 -51.86 12.19
C GLY A 440 -4.57 -51.83 12.34
N LYS A 441 -3.99 -50.69 12.77
CA LYS A 441 -2.53 -50.54 13.00
C LYS A 441 -2.15 -51.04 14.41
N LYS A 442 -1.06 -51.82 14.52
CA LYS A 442 -0.57 -52.33 15.83
C LYS A 442 -0.03 -51.20 16.72
N GLN A 443 -0.34 -51.29 18.01
CA GLN A 443 0.01 -50.33 19.07
C GLN A 443 1.53 -50.11 19.23
N PRO A 444 2.00 -48.88 19.47
CA PRO A 444 3.28 -48.66 20.12
C PRO A 444 3.16 -48.92 21.63
N ALA A 445 3.84 -49.96 22.13
CA ALA A 445 3.88 -50.31 23.56
C ALA A 445 4.46 -49.18 24.45
N THR A 446 5.17 -48.24 23.84
CA THR A 446 5.82 -47.08 24.47
C THR A 446 4.84 -46.05 25.04
N THR A 447 3.70 -45.77 24.39
CA THR A 447 2.79 -44.70 24.82
C THR A 447 2.11 -45.00 26.17
N LYS A 448 1.71 -46.25 26.40
CA LYS A 448 1.19 -46.69 27.72
C LYS A 448 2.26 -46.63 28.80
N GLY A 449 3.51 -46.92 28.46
CA GLY A 449 4.66 -46.79 29.36
C GLY A 449 4.90 -45.35 29.79
N LEU A 450 4.82 -44.40 28.86
CA LEU A 450 4.99 -42.97 29.12
C LEU A 450 3.86 -42.41 30.02
N LEU A 451 2.60 -42.75 29.75
CA LEU A 451 1.48 -42.34 30.61
C LEU A 451 1.59 -42.92 32.03
N LYS A 452 2.08 -44.16 32.15
CA LYS A 452 2.33 -44.79 33.45
C LYS A 452 3.49 -44.11 34.19
N ALA A 453 4.57 -43.76 33.49
CA ALA A 453 5.70 -43.04 34.07
C ALA A 453 5.31 -41.63 34.55
N ALA A 454 4.53 -40.90 33.76
CA ALA A 454 4.02 -39.58 34.13
C ALA A 454 3.07 -39.65 35.35
N ALA A 455 2.16 -40.64 35.40
CA ALA A 455 1.32 -40.86 36.59
C ALA A 455 2.14 -41.16 37.85
N LEU A 456 3.20 -41.96 37.70
CA LEU A 456 4.08 -42.31 38.81
C LEU A 456 4.88 -41.09 39.29
N GLY A 457 5.29 -40.20 38.39
CA GLY A 457 5.92 -38.91 38.73
C GLY A 457 4.99 -37.99 39.53
N VAL A 458 3.73 -37.85 39.13
CA VAL A 458 2.72 -37.08 39.89
C VAL A 458 2.50 -37.68 41.28
N TYR A 459 2.44 -39.02 41.38
CA TYR A 459 2.28 -39.71 42.65
C TYR A 459 3.48 -39.50 43.59
N GLU A 460 4.71 -39.66 43.10
CA GLU A 460 5.91 -39.47 43.92
C GLU A 460 6.05 -38.02 44.43
N GLN A 461 5.74 -37.06 43.56
CA GLN A 461 5.92 -35.63 43.84
C GLN A 461 4.89 -35.07 44.83
N TYR A 462 3.64 -35.51 44.79
CA TYR A 462 2.56 -34.90 45.58
C TYR A 462 1.82 -35.87 46.52
N LEU A 463 1.82 -37.17 46.24
CA LEU A 463 0.98 -38.16 46.93
C LEU A 463 1.78 -39.23 47.69
N SER A 464 3.11 -39.15 47.70
CA SER A 464 3.94 -40.09 48.45
C SER A 464 3.73 -39.93 49.97
N ASP A 465 3.82 -41.04 50.73
CA ASP A 465 3.50 -41.11 52.17
C ASP A 465 4.28 -40.12 53.07
N LYS A 466 5.35 -39.52 52.56
CA LYS A 466 6.13 -38.46 53.22
C LYS A 466 5.54 -37.06 53.00
N ILE A 467 4.99 -36.79 51.82
CA ILE A 467 4.49 -35.47 51.38
C ILE A 467 2.99 -35.35 51.70
N ALA A 468 2.25 -36.45 51.60
CA ALA A 468 0.82 -36.53 51.91
C ALA A 468 0.47 -36.27 53.40
N ARG A 469 1.46 -36.22 54.30
CA ARG A 469 1.26 -35.77 55.69
C ARG A 469 1.30 -34.25 55.80
N SER A 470 2.24 -33.59 55.10
CA SER A 470 2.35 -32.13 55.03
C SER A 470 1.10 -31.49 54.43
N PHE A 471 0.62 -32.01 53.29
CA PHE A 471 -0.60 -31.52 52.64
C PHE A 471 -1.87 -31.74 53.48
N ARG A 472 -1.89 -32.73 54.37
CA ARG A 472 -3.06 -33.07 55.18
C ARG A 472 -3.13 -32.24 56.47
N ASP A 473 -1.97 -31.86 57.01
CA ASP A 473 -1.88 -31.01 58.18
C ASP A 473 -2.23 -29.54 57.83
N GLU A 474 -1.93 -29.07 56.61
CA GLU A 474 -2.38 -27.76 56.10
C GLU A 474 -3.91 -27.69 55.90
N PHE A 475 -4.54 -28.80 55.49
CA PHE A 475 -6.00 -28.90 55.33
C PHE A 475 -6.80 -28.89 56.63
N GLN A 476 -6.16 -29.06 57.80
CA GLN A 476 -6.82 -28.92 59.11
C GLN A 476 -6.68 -27.51 59.72
N LEU A 477 -5.85 -26.65 59.13
CA LEU A 477 -5.57 -25.29 59.61
C LEU A 477 -6.27 -24.19 58.80
N LEU A 478 -6.86 -24.53 57.66
CA LEU A 478 -7.83 -23.73 56.90
C LEU A 478 -9.26 -24.13 57.27
#